data_AF-A0A524A219-F1
#
_entry.id   AF-A0A524A219-F1
#
_cell.length_a   1.000
_cell.length_b   1.000
_cell.length_c   1.000
_cell.angle_alpha   90.00
_cell.angle_beta   90.00
_cell.angle_gamma   90.00
#
_symmetry.space_group_name_H-M   'P 1'
#
loop_
_entity.id
_entity.type
_entity.pdbx_description
1 polymer ?
#
loop_
_entity_poly.entity_id
_entity_poly.type
_entity_poly.pdbx_seq_one_letter_code
_entity_poly.pdbx_strand_id
1 'polypeptide(L)'
;MRQSRKPLLPSATTNPYLAELYLKRGAISESLSYWQKALAMDPCCEEAHRGMMRAFYQAGRRDALVRQYSLCTDLLHREEGRAPDVRTAQLYRELMAILRQPFDGAQDRAQDTAWIGNQS
;
A
#
# COMPACT_ATOMS: atom_id res chain seq x y z
N MET A 1 41.81 5.41 7.99
CA MET A 1 41.29 4.03 8.05
C MET A 1 39.85 4.04 7.59
N ARG A 2 39.56 3.41 6.44
CA ARG A 2 38.21 3.33 5.87
C ARG A 2 37.38 2.43 6.79
N GLN A 3 36.40 2.99 7.49
CA GLN A 3 35.41 2.16 8.17
C GLN A 3 34.68 1.38 7.08
N SER A 4 34.93 0.08 7.05
CA SER A 4 34.16 -0.90 6.31
C SER A 4 32.72 -0.80 6.80
N ARG A 5 31.91 0.03 6.13
CA ARG A 5 30.45 -0.05 6.25
C ARG A 5 30.08 -1.42 5.72
N LYS A 6 29.97 -2.38 6.64
CA LYS A 6 29.21 -3.61 6.45
C LYS A 6 27.93 -3.17 5.71
N PRO A 7 27.65 -3.66 4.49
CA PRO A 7 26.42 -3.28 3.83
C PRO A 7 25.31 -3.63 4.80
N LEU A 8 24.59 -2.60 5.27
CA LEU A 8 23.33 -2.81 5.97
C LEU A 8 22.46 -3.48 4.93
N LEU A 9 22.46 -4.82 4.93
CA LEU A 9 21.43 -5.58 4.27
C LEU A 9 20.13 -4.91 4.72
N PRO A 10 19.30 -4.37 3.81
CA PRO A 10 18.06 -3.75 4.21
C PRO A 10 17.32 -4.78 5.05
N SER A 11 17.22 -4.52 6.36
CA SER A 11 16.67 -5.51 7.27
C SER A 11 15.21 -5.78 6.86
N ALA A 12 14.69 -6.95 7.21
CA ALA A 12 13.27 -7.28 7.01
C ALA A 12 12.34 -6.15 7.51
N THR A 13 12.78 -5.34 8.48
CA THR A 13 12.06 -4.20 9.06
C THR A 13 12.28 -2.86 8.34
N THR A 14 13.40 -2.68 7.63
CA THR A 14 13.75 -1.40 6.98
C THR A 14 12.86 -1.13 5.78
N ASN A 15 12.60 -2.14 4.97
CA ASN A 15 11.75 -2.02 3.78
C ASN A 15 10.30 -1.64 4.16
N PRO A 16 9.63 -2.32 5.10
CA PRO A 16 8.32 -1.91 5.61
C PRO A 16 8.27 -0.48 6.14
N TYR A 17 9.27 -0.09 6.93
CA TYR A 17 9.33 1.26 7.50
C TYR A 17 9.41 2.34 6.43
N LEU A 18 10.30 2.18 5.43
CA LEU A 18 10.40 3.12 4.31
C LEU A 18 9.12 3.13 3.46
N ALA A 19 8.55 1.96 3.20
CA ALA A 19 7.33 1.85 2.43
C ALA A 19 6.15 2.59 3.07
N GLU A 20 5.99 2.48 4.39
CA GLU A 20 4.99 3.21 5.17
C GLU A 20 5.25 4.72 5.16
N LEU A 21 6.50 5.16 5.27
CA LEU A 21 6.87 6.58 5.19
C LEU A 21 6.49 7.19 3.82
N TYR A 22 6.78 6.47 2.72
CA TYR A 22 6.41 6.92 1.38
C TYR A 22 4.89 6.92 1.18
N LEU A 23 4.18 5.91 1.70
CA LEU A 23 2.72 5.84 1.64
C LEU A 23 2.07 7.06 2.33
N LYS A 24 2.55 7.43 3.52
CA LYS A 24 2.06 8.63 4.24
C LYS A 24 2.29 9.93 3.48
N ARG A 25 3.30 9.97 2.60
CA ARG A 25 3.61 11.12 1.73
C ARG A 25 2.85 11.08 0.40
N GLY A 26 2.03 10.06 0.14
CA GLY A 26 1.35 9.86 -1.13
C GLY A 26 2.27 9.38 -2.28
N ALA A 27 3.52 9.04 -1.97
CA ALA A 27 4.50 8.53 -2.93
C ALA A 27 4.25 7.02 -3.16
N ILE A 28 3.18 6.72 -3.91
CA ILE A 28 2.66 5.35 -4.06
C ILE A 28 3.69 4.42 -4.73
N SER A 29 4.35 4.89 -5.79
CA SER A 29 5.30 4.08 -6.57
C SER A 29 6.49 3.62 -5.72
N GLU A 30 7.05 4.54 -4.93
CA GLU A 30 8.15 4.28 -4.01
C GLU A 30 7.70 3.33 -2.90
N SER A 31 6.51 3.57 -2.32
CA SER A 31 5.94 2.67 -1.32
C SER A 31 5.85 1.24 -1.84
N LEU A 32 5.28 1.05 -3.03
CA LEU A 32 5.15 -0.27 -3.67
C LEU A 32 6.51 -0.92 -3.92
N SER A 33 7.53 -0.16 -4.34
CA SER A 33 8.88 -0.69 -4.57
C SER A 33 9.50 -1.26 -3.29
N TYR A 34 9.33 -0.59 -2.15
CA TYR A 34 9.84 -1.08 -0.88
C TYR A 34 9.05 -2.27 -0.34
N TRP A 35 7.73 -2.30 -0.53
CA TRP A 35 6.94 -3.50 -0.20
C TRP A 35 7.31 -4.71 -1.05
N GLN A 36 7.58 -4.53 -2.34
CA GLN A 36 8.09 -5.60 -3.21
C GLN A 36 9.44 -6.14 -2.73
N LYS A 37 10.34 -5.27 -2.26
CA LYS A 37 11.60 -5.71 -1.65
C LYS A 37 11.40 -6.49 -0.36
N ALA A 38 10.37 -6.16 0.44
CA ALA A 38 10.01 -6.96 1.61
C ALA A 38 9.50 -8.35 1.19
N LEU A 39 8.61 -8.43 0.20
CA LEU A 39 8.10 -9.70 -0.33
C LEU A 39 9.17 -10.56 -1.03
N ALA A 40 10.21 -9.95 -1.58
CA ALA A 40 11.35 -10.68 -2.14
C ALA A 40 12.16 -11.41 -1.05
N MET A 41 12.09 -10.95 0.20
CA MET A 41 12.75 -11.61 1.34
C MET A 41 11.83 -12.64 2.00
N ASP A 42 10.54 -12.31 2.13
CA ASP A 42 9.51 -13.19 2.68
C ASP A 42 8.21 -13.03 1.85
N PRO A 43 7.97 -13.93 0.89
CA PRO A 43 6.77 -13.89 0.05
C PRO A 43 5.46 -14.05 0.84
N CYS A 44 5.50 -14.61 2.04
CA CYS A 44 4.33 -14.84 2.89
C CYS A 44 4.12 -13.71 3.91
N CYS A 45 4.92 -12.64 3.85
CA CYS A 45 4.82 -11.50 4.75
C CYS A 45 3.49 -10.76 4.59
N GLU A 46 2.51 -11.09 5.43
CA GLU A 46 1.18 -10.48 5.40
C GLU A 46 1.21 -8.96 5.61
N GLU A 47 2.17 -8.45 6.39
CA GLU A 47 2.36 -7.00 6.56
C GLU A 47 2.66 -6.31 5.23
N ALA A 48 3.54 -6.88 4.41
CA ALA A 48 3.88 -6.32 3.11
C ALA A 48 2.69 -6.38 2.14
N HIS A 49 1.93 -7.49 2.14
CA HIS A 49 0.69 -7.55 1.37
C HIS A 49 -0.33 -6.49 1.79
N ARG A 50 -0.55 -6.28 3.10
CA ARG A 50 -1.44 -5.22 3.61
C ARG A 50 -0.95 -3.83 3.22
N GLY A 51 0.35 -3.58 3.29
CA GLY A 51 0.97 -2.32 2.87
C GLY A 51 0.69 -2.01 1.39
N MET A 52 0.87 -3.00 0.51
CA MET A 52 0.53 -2.85 -0.92
C MET A 52 -0.97 -2.66 -1.16
N MET A 53 -1.85 -3.32 -0.40
CA MET A 53 -3.30 -3.09 -0.50
C MET A 53 -3.67 -1.64 -0.16
N ARG A 54 -3.07 -1.06 0.89
CA ARG A 54 -3.26 0.36 1.24
C ARG A 54 -2.74 1.30 0.15
N ALA A 55 -1.59 0.98 -0.43
CA ALA A 55 -1.02 1.75 -1.54
C ALA A 55 -1.92 1.72 -2.79
N PHE A 56 -2.44 0.54 -3.17
CA PHE A 56 -3.38 0.43 -4.28
C PHE A 56 -4.70 1.13 -4.02
N TYR A 57 -5.19 1.11 -2.78
CA TYR A 57 -6.38 1.85 -2.37
C TYR A 57 -6.18 3.37 -2.52
N GLN A 58 -5.08 3.94 -1.99
CA GLN A 58 -4.79 5.37 -2.16
C GLN A 58 -4.67 5.79 -3.63
N ALA A 59 -4.18 4.89 -4.49
CA ALA A 59 -4.11 5.13 -5.93
C ALA A 59 -5.44 4.89 -6.68
N GLY A 60 -6.53 4.52 -5.99
CA GLY A 60 -7.81 4.19 -6.63
C GLY A 60 -7.78 2.93 -7.50
N ARG A 61 -6.74 2.10 -7.38
CA ARG A 61 -6.52 0.92 -8.24
C ARG A 61 -7.18 -0.32 -7.67
N ARG A 62 -8.52 -0.38 -7.77
CA ARG A 62 -9.33 -1.50 -7.27
C ARG A 62 -8.84 -2.87 -7.76
N ASP A 63 -8.59 -3.02 -9.06
CA ASP A 63 -8.19 -4.32 -9.61
C ASP A 63 -6.84 -4.80 -9.07
N ALA A 64 -5.91 -3.86 -8.81
CA ALA A 64 -4.62 -4.19 -8.25
C ALA A 64 -4.72 -4.62 -6.79
N LEU A 65 -5.61 -3.99 -6.02
CA LEU A 65 -5.91 -4.39 -4.65
C LEU A 65 -6.47 -5.81 -4.59
N VAL A 66 -7.46 -6.14 -5.44
CA VAL A 66 -8.03 -7.50 -5.52
C VAL A 66 -6.96 -8.53 -5.85
N ARG A 67 -6.14 -8.27 -6.87
CA ARG A 67 -5.03 -9.17 -7.23
C ARG A 67 -4.03 -9.36 -6.08
N GLN A 68 -3.72 -8.29 -5.33
CA GLN A 68 -2.78 -8.38 -4.21
C GLN A 68 -3.32 -9.26 -3.07
N TYR A 69 -4.62 -9.19 -2.78
CA TYR A 69 -5.26 -10.04 -1.78
C TYR A 69 -5.32 -11.50 -2.22
N SER A 70 -5.68 -11.76 -3.49
CA SER A 70 -5.63 -13.10 -4.06
C SER A 70 -4.23 -13.70 -4.00
N LEU A 71 -3.20 -12.93 -4.38
CA LEU A 71 -1.81 -13.37 -4.31
C LEU A 71 -1.39 -13.75 -2.88
N CYS A 72 -1.70 -12.91 -1.89
CA CYS A 72 -1.44 -13.21 -0.48
C CYS A 72 -2.10 -14.53 -0.06
N THR A 73 -3.37 -14.69 -0.42
CA THR A 73 -4.16 -15.87 -0.09
C THR A 73 -3.56 -17.13 -0.74
N ASP A 74 -3.21 -17.06 -2.02
CA ASP A 74 -2.65 -18.19 -2.76
C ASP A 74 -1.29 -18.62 -2.22
N LEU A 75 -0.41 -17.65 -1.89
CA LEU A 75 0.91 -17.93 -1.32
C LEU A 75 0.81 -18.56 0.06
N LEU A 76 -0.01 -18.01 0.96
CA LEU A 76 -0.19 -18.58 2.30
C LEU A 76 -0.78 -20.00 2.26
N HIS A 77 -1.72 -20.27 1.35
CA HIS A 77 -2.26 -21.61 1.20
C HIS A 77 -1.23 -22.59 0.64
N ARG A 78 -0.41 -22.18 -0.35
CA ARG A 78 0.56 -23.05 -1.00
C ARG A 78 1.80 -23.31 -0.16
N GLU A 79 2.35 -22.28 0.48
CA GLU A 79 3.63 -22.35 1.19
C GLU A 79 3.44 -22.71 2.67
N GLU A 80 2.36 -22.24 3.30
CA GLU A 80 2.13 -22.41 4.75
C GLU A 80 0.89 -23.25 5.08
N GLY A 81 0.08 -23.63 4.08
CA GLY A 81 -1.13 -24.42 4.29
C GLY A 81 -2.22 -23.70 5.09
N ARG A 82 -2.20 -22.36 5.16
CA ARG A 82 -3.12 -21.57 5.98
C ARG A 82 -3.79 -20.44 5.20
N ALA A 83 -4.89 -19.94 5.76
CA ALA A 83 -5.55 -18.74 5.28
C ALA A 83 -4.85 -17.46 5.80
N PRO A 84 -5.13 -16.30 5.17
CA PRO A 84 -4.73 -14.99 5.70
C PRO A 84 -5.23 -14.76 7.12
N ASP A 85 -4.47 -13.99 7.89
CA ASP A 85 -4.89 -13.56 9.21
C ASP A 85 -6.17 -12.69 9.14
N VAL A 86 -6.84 -12.57 10.30
CA VAL A 86 -8.07 -11.79 10.42
C VAL A 86 -7.85 -10.33 10.03
N ARG A 87 -6.68 -9.75 10.32
CA ARG A 87 -6.37 -8.33 10.04
C ARG A 87 -6.26 -8.09 8.53
N THR A 88 -5.65 -9.02 7.80
CA THR A 88 -5.49 -8.98 6.34
C THR A 88 -6.85 -9.12 5.65
N ALA A 89 -7.64 -10.10 6.07
CA ALA A 89 -9.00 -10.29 5.53
C ALA A 89 -9.92 -9.11 5.85
N GLN A 90 -9.85 -8.55 7.06
CA GLN A 90 -10.63 -7.39 7.46
C GLN A 90 -10.25 -6.16 6.67
N LEU A 91 -8.95 -5.85 6.53
CA LEU A 91 -8.47 -4.73 5.72
C LEU A 91 -8.99 -4.82 4.28
N TYR A 92 -8.90 -5.99 3.64
CA TYR A 92 -9.41 -6.17 2.29
C TYR A 92 -10.90 -5.81 2.17
N ARG A 93 -11.72 -6.33 3.11
CA ARG A 93 -13.17 -6.05 3.14
C ARG A 93 -13.47 -4.58 3.33
N GLU A 94 -12.74 -3.90 4.23
CA GLU A 94 -12.90 -2.47 4.50
C GLU A 94 -12.58 -1.63 3.26
N LEU A 95 -11.41 -1.87 2.64
CA LEU A 95 -11.00 -1.10 1.46
C LEU A 95 -11.92 -1.35 0.26
N MET A 96 -12.43 -2.58 0.09
CA MET A 96 -13.42 -2.89 -0.96
C MET A 96 -14.79 -2.28 -0.69
N ALA A 97 -15.22 -2.19 0.57
CA ALA A 97 -16.46 -1.51 0.92
C ALA A 97 -16.37 -0.02 0.59
N ILE A 98 -15.24 0.63 0.90
CA ILE A 98 -15.05 2.05 0.60
C ILE A 98 -15.02 2.29 -0.91
N LEU A 99 -14.28 1.48 -1.69
CA LEU A 99 -14.21 1.62 -3.15
C LEU A 99 -15.52 1.26 -3.87
N ARG A 100 -16.42 0.53 -3.21
CA ARG A 100 -17.76 0.19 -3.73
C ARG A 100 -18.75 1.34 -3.53
N GLN A 101 -18.59 2.16 -2.50
CA GLN A 101 -19.37 3.39 -2.40
C GLN A 101 -18.92 4.32 -3.53
N PRO A 102 -19.83 4.93 -4.30
CA PRO A 102 -19.44 6.05 -5.13
C PRO A 102 -18.79 7.07 -4.21
N PHE A 103 -17.49 7.32 -4.42
CA PHE A 103 -16.78 8.36 -3.70
C PHE A 103 -17.47 9.66 -4.12
N ASP A 104 -18.26 10.24 -3.22
CA ASP A 104 -18.91 11.55 -3.39
C ASP A 104 -17.87 12.67 -3.26
N GLY A 105 -16.74 12.51 -3.96
CA GLY A 105 -15.56 13.36 -3.92
C GLY A 105 -15.55 14.44 -4.98
N ALA A 106 -16.70 14.72 -5.59
CA ALA A 106 -16.88 15.92 -6.40
C ALA A 106 -16.93 17.20 -5.54
N GLN A 107 -17.11 17.08 -4.21
CA GLN A 107 -17.37 18.25 -3.36
C GLN A 107 -16.11 19.00 -2.89
N ASP A 108 -14.91 18.42 -2.95
CA ASP A 108 -13.70 19.00 -2.30
C ASP A 108 -12.64 19.54 -3.27
N ARG A 109 -12.95 19.66 -4.57
CA ARG A 109 -12.07 20.31 -5.57
C ARG A 109 -12.63 21.60 -6.17
N ALA A 110 -13.83 22.02 -5.76
CA ALA A 110 -14.54 23.16 -6.35
C ALA A 110 -14.43 24.48 -5.55
N GLN A 111 -13.59 24.56 -4.50
CA GLN A 111 -13.42 25.81 -3.75
C GLN A 111 -12.17 26.63 -4.12
N ASP A 112 -11.27 26.10 -4.96
CA ASP A 112 -9.97 26.76 -5.27
C ASP A 112 -9.89 27.47 -6.63
N THR A 113 -11.00 27.60 -7.38
CA THR A 113 -10.99 28.31 -8.68
C THR A 113 -11.97 29.48 -8.80
N ALA A 114 -12.60 29.90 -7.69
CA ALA A 114 -13.60 30.97 -7.72
C ALA A 114 -13.22 32.20 -6.87
N TRP A 115 -12.08 32.83 -7.14
CA TRP A 115 -11.90 34.27 -6.87
C TRP A 115 -10.79 34.89 -7.73
N ILE A 116 -10.97 34.90 -9.06
CA ILE A 116 -10.31 35.88 -9.93
C ILE A 116 -11.38 36.48 -10.85
N GLY A 117 -11.77 37.72 -10.55
CA GLY A 117 -12.82 38.46 -11.26
C GLY A 117 -13.37 39.54 -10.34
N ASN A 118 -12.60 40.60 -10.07
CA ASN A 118 -12.61 41.83 -10.88
C ASN A 118 -14.04 42.38 -11.04
N GLN A 119 -14.43 43.33 -10.18
CA GLN A 119 -15.44 44.31 -10.54
C GLN A 119 -14.89 45.70 -10.24
N SER A 120 -14.94 46.50 -11.30
CA SER A 120 -14.57 47.91 -11.43
C SER A 120 -15.54 48.83 -10.74
#